data_AF-A0A2G2LIZ6-F1
#
_entry.id   AF-A0A2G2LIZ6-F1
#
_cell.length_a   1.000
_cell.length_b   1.000
_cell.length_c   1.000
_cell.angle_alpha   90.00
_cell.angle_beta   90.00
_cell.angle_gamma   90.00
#
_symmetry.space_group_name_H-M   'P 1'
#
loop_
_entity.id
_entity.type
_entity.pdbx_description
1 polymer ?
#
loop_
_entity_poly.entity_id
_entity_poly.type
_entity_poly.pdbx_seq_one_letter_code
_entity_poly.pdbx_strand_id
1 'polypeptide(L)'
;MSPNDNSKNQPYIAGHLTDLSFIPTGTITESVSDSKKDRGKRKIKYLVELNYSWMSSEGIVYPASEAKLIYYPQYPEVRLSGFVTRCDFDMGGWMDPVKKGRELGRVLFWV
;
A
#
# COMPACT_ATOMS: atom_id res chain seq x y z
N MET A 1 -15.82 -3.70 -11.95
CA MET A 1 -14.86 -3.02 -11.07
C MET A 1 -14.02 -4.10 -10.44
N SER A 2 -12.68 -4.01 -10.52
CA SER A 2 -11.83 -5.03 -9.92
C SER A 2 -11.95 -4.96 -8.39
N PRO A 3 -11.68 -6.04 -7.65
CA PRO A 3 -11.70 -6.02 -6.17
C PRO A 3 -10.78 -4.95 -5.55
N ASN A 4 -9.86 -4.42 -6.36
CA ASN A 4 -8.87 -3.44 -5.98
C ASN A 4 -9.32 -1.98 -6.07
N ASP A 5 -10.49 -1.74 -6.67
CA ASP A 5 -11.06 -0.42 -6.92
C ASP A 5 -11.71 0.12 -5.63
N ASN A 6 -10.87 0.46 -4.64
CA ASN A 6 -11.31 1.03 -3.38
C ASN A 6 -10.91 2.51 -3.26
N SER A 7 -11.79 3.31 -2.67
CA SER A 7 -11.59 4.76 -2.48
C SER A 7 -10.39 5.12 -1.61
N LYS A 8 -9.81 4.15 -0.90
CA LYS A 8 -8.60 4.34 -0.08
C LYS A 8 -7.31 4.12 -0.87
N ASN A 9 -7.40 3.67 -2.13
CA ASN A 9 -6.25 3.36 -2.96
C ASN A 9 -5.30 2.38 -2.28
N GLN A 10 -5.85 1.31 -1.69
CA GLN A 10 -5.10 0.27 -0.98
C GLN A 10 -5.13 -1.04 -1.76
N PRO A 11 -4.16 -1.30 -2.65
CA PRO A 11 -4.12 -2.53 -3.42
C PRO A 11 -4.07 -3.80 -2.54
N TYR A 12 -4.88 -4.80 -2.81
CA TYR A 12 -4.72 -6.16 -2.30
C TYR A 12 -3.49 -6.81 -2.94
N ILE A 13 -2.61 -7.38 -2.12
CA ILE A 13 -1.36 -8.01 -2.57
C ILE A 13 -1.30 -9.49 -2.20
N ALA A 14 -1.87 -9.91 -1.06
CA ALA A 14 -1.87 -11.31 -0.62
C ALA A 14 -2.94 -11.60 0.44
N GLY A 15 -3.15 -12.88 0.77
CA GLY A 15 -4.06 -13.30 1.84
C GLY A 15 -3.41 -13.28 3.22
N HIS A 16 -2.10 -13.49 3.29
CA HIS A 16 -1.34 -13.49 4.54
C HIS A 16 0.07 -12.91 4.35
N LEU A 17 0.68 -12.40 5.42
CA LEU A 17 2.04 -11.84 5.38
C LEU A 17 3.11 -12.88 4.99
N THR A 18 2.89 -14.15 5.34
CA THR A 18 3.82 -15.27 4.99
C THR A 18 3.89 -15.52 3.49
N ASP A 19 2.81 -15.20 2.77
CA ASP A 19 2.76 -15.32 1.31
C ASP A 19 3.68 -14.29 0.64
N LEU A 20 4.12 -13.28 1.40
CA LEU A 20 5.00 -12.20 0.97
C LEU A 20 6.40 -12.29 1.60
N SER A 21 6.81 -13.48 2.02
CA SER A 21 8.15 -13.72 2.63
C SER A 21 9.33 -13.33 1.74
N PHE A 22 9.11 -13.21 0.41
CA PHE A 22 10.11 -12.73 -0.54
C PHE A 22 10.22 -11.20 -0.60
N ILE A 23 9.24 -10.47 -0.05
CA ILE A 23 9.28 -9.00 -0.01
C ILE A 23 10.18 -8.57 1.16
N PRO A 24 11.17 -7.71 0.92
CA PRO A 24 11.95 -7.11 2.00
C PRO A 24 11.00 -6.29 2.89
N THR A 25 10.65 -6.84 4.04
CA THR A 25 9.68 -6.29 4.96
C THR A 25 10.37 -5.87 6.25
N GLY A 26 9.93 -4.74 6.82
CA GLY A 26 10.41 -4.25 8.10
C GLY A 26 9.76 -4.93 9.31
N THR A 27 9.94 -4.34 10.48
CA THR A 27 9.34 -4.81 11.74
C THR A 27 7.81 -4.73 11.69
N ILE A 28 7.13 -5.79 12.13
CA ILE A 28 5.68 -5.81 12.27
C ILE A 28 5.27 -5.02 13.51
N THR A 29 4.34 -4.08 13.34
CA THR A 29 3.77 -3.29 14.43
C THR A 29 2.25 -3.48 14.52
N GLU A 30 1.72 -3.44 15.74
CA GLU A 30 0.28 -3.57 15.99
C GLU A 30 -0.39 -2.20 16.04
N SER A 31 -1.57 -2.10 15.43
CA SER A 31 -2.38 -0.88 15.46
C SER A 31 -3.87 -1.21 15.55
N VAL A 32 -4.63 -0.33 16.18
CA VAL A 32 -6.08 -0.43 16.25
C VAL A 32 -6.69 0.13 14.95
N SER A 33 -7.67 -0.57 14.40
CA SER A 33 -8.43 -0.14 13.23
C SER A 33 -9.52 0.84 13.65
N ASP A 34 -9.50 2.05 13.07
CA ASP A 34 -10.52 3.09 13.31
C ASP A 34 -11.87 2.81 12.62
N SER A 35 -12.02 1.64 12.02
CA SER A 35 -13.25 1.28 11.31
C SER A 35 -14.45 1.29 12.25
N LYS A 36 -15.46 2.09 11.88
CA LYS A 36 -16.78 2.12 12.52
C LYS A 36 -17.70 0.99 12.02
N LYS A 37 -17.28 0.20 11.04
CA LYS A 37 -18.12 -0.80 10.37
C LYS A 37 -18.27 -2.14 11.11
N ASP A 38 -17.61 -2.36 12.25
CA ASP A 38 -17.55 -3.71 12.83
C ASP A 38 -18.43 -3.96 14.06
N ARG A 39 -19.19 -5.06 13.97
CA ARG A 39 -20.17 -5.62 14.90
C ARG A 39 -19.48 -6.58 15.89
N GLY A 40 -18.60 -6.06 16.75
CA GLY A 40 -18.02 -6.84 17.85
C GLY A 40 -16.78 -7.70 17.53
N LYS A 41 -16.17 -7.59 16.33
CA LYS A 41 -14.87 -8.24 16.05
C LYS A 41 -13.69 -7.42 16.58
N ARG A 42 -12.58 -8.11 16.89
CA ARG A 42 -11.30 -7.47 17.27
C ARG A 42 -10.83 -6.54 16.15
N LYS A 43 -10.51 -5.29 16.50
CA LYS A 43 -10.07 -4.23 15.58
C LYS A 43 -8.55 -4.18 15.42
N ILE A 44 -7.85 -5.30 15.43
CA ILE A 44 -6.39 -5.30 15.35
C ILE A 44 -5.98 -5.37 13.87
N LYS A 45 -5.08 -4.49 13.44
CA LYS A 45 -4.38 -4.59 12.15
C LYS A 45 -2.88 -4.64 12.43
N TYR A 46 -2.14 -5.32 11.58
CA TYR A 46 -0.69 -5.36 11.64
C TYR A 46 -0.13 -4.51 10.49
N LEU A 47 0.85 -3.68 10.80
CA LEU A 47 1.51 -2.79 9.85
C LEU A 47 2.95 -3.26 9.67
N VAL A 48 3.41 -3.23 8.41
CA VAL A 48 4.78 -3.57 8.05
C VAL A 48 5.28 -2.46 7.14
N GLU A 49 6.24 -1.67 7.64
CA GLU A 49 6.84 -0.60 6.83
C GLU A 49 7.69 -1.20 5.70
N LEU A 50 7.69 -0.51 4.56
CA LEU A 50 8.39 -0.91 3.34
C LEU A 50 9.41 0.18 2.96
N ASN A 51 10.66 -0.22 2.73
CA ASN A 51 11.69 0.69 2.22
C ASN A 51 11.62 0.77 0.68
N TYR A 52 10.61 1.47 0.18
CA TYR A 52 10.32 1.52 -1.25
C TYR A 52 10.56 2.92 -1.81
N SER A 53 10.86 2.99 -3.10
CA SER A 53 11.03 4.23 -3.85
C SER A 53 10.41 4.13 -5.23
N TRP A 54 9.96 5.27 -5.74
CA TRP A 54 9.53 5.45 -7.11
C TRP A 54 10.67 5.94 -7.98
N MET A 55 10.67 5.54 -9.24
CA MET A 55 11.52 6.11 -10.28
C MET A 55 10.67 6.86 -11.30
N SER A 56 11.07 8.10 -11.63
CA SER A 56 10.47 8.86 -12.74
C SER A 56 11.06 8.46 -14.10
N SER A 57 10.47 8.95 -15.18
CA SER A 57 10.97 8.76 -16.56
C SER A 57 12.38 9.32 -16.77
N GLU A 58 12.76 10.31 -15.98
CA GLU A 58 14.07 10.96 -16.01
C GLU A 58 15.11 10.20 -15.16
N GLY A 59 14.72 9.08 -14.54
CA GLY A 59 15.58 8.28 -13.67
C GLY A 59 15.75 8.86 -12.27
N ILE A 60 14.97 9.88 -11.89
CA ILE A 60 15.01 10.46 -10.54
C ILE A 60 14.28 9.52 -9.58
N VAL A 61 14.91 9.24 -8.45
CA VAL A 61 14.38 8.37 -7.40
C VAL A 61 13.72 9.20 -6.31
N TYR A 62 12.49 8.84 -5.95
CA TYR A 62 11.71 9.50 -4.92
C TYR A 62 11.29 8.50 -3.85
N PRO A 63 11.62 8.74 -2.56
CA PRO A 63 11.28 7.81 -1.50
C PRO A 63 9.76 7.75 -1.29
N ALA A 64 9.24 6.53 -1.12
CA ALA A 64 7.86 6.28 -0.72
C ALA A 64 7.81 6.06 0.79
N SER A 65 8.17 7.09 1.57
CA SER A 65 8.45 6.98 3.03
C SER A 65 7.28 6.50 3.89
N GLU A 66 6.06 6.53 3.35
CA GLU A 66 4.85 6.07 4.04
C GLU A 66 4.38 4.69 3.53
N ALA A 67 5.13 4.05 2.63
CA ALA A 67 4.78 2.76 2.06
C ALA A 67 4.76 1.67 3.14
N LYS A 68 3.64 0.97 3.22
CA LYS A 68 3.43 -0.10 4.21
C LYS A 68 2.48 -1.17 3.72
N LEU A 69 2.66 -2.38 4.21
CA LEU A 69 1.64 -3.43 4.16
C LEU A 69 0.75 -3.34 5.39
N ILE A 70 -0.55 -3.53 5.19
CA ILE A 70 -1.54 -3.60 6.25
C ILE A 70 -2.20 -4.97 6.17
N TYR A 71 -1.98 -5.80 7.19
CA TYR A 71 -2.63 -7.09 7.34
C TYR A 71 -3.85 -6.97 8.25
N TYR A 72 -5.00 -7.45 7.77
CA TYR A 72 -6.25 -7.50 8.51
C TYR A 72 -6.58 -8.96 8.86
N PRO A 73 -6.32 -9.44 10.09
CA PRO A 73 -6.64 -10.81 10.48
C PRO A 73 -8.13 -11.16 10.38
N GLN A 74 -9.02 -10.16 10.47
CA GLN A 74 -10.47 -10.35 10.39
C GLN A 74 -10.96 -10.67 8.97
N TYR A 75 -10.17 -10.29 7.97
CA TYR A 75 -10.44 -10.45 6.55
C TYR A 75 -9.09 -10.83 5.95
N PRO A 76 -8.70 -12.12 5.89
CA PRO A 76 -7.33 -12.56 5.59
C PRO A 76 -6.81 -11.94 4.29
N GLU A 77 -6.25 -10.74 4.42
CA GLU A 77 -5.94 -9.83 3.34
C GLU A 77 -4.80 -8.93 3.79
N VAL A 78 -3.83 -8.76 2.91
CA VAL A 78 -2.71 -7.84 3.03
C VAL A 78 -2.87 -6.78 1.96
N ARG A 79 -2.87 -5.52 2.36
CA ARG A 79 -3.00 -4.38 1.45
C ARG A 79 -1.77 -3.49 1.46
N LEU A 80 -1.35 -3.02 0.29
CA LEU A 80 -0.36 -1.96 0.15
C LEU A 80 -1.01 -0.59 0.42
N SER A 81 -0.36 0.27 1.19
CA SER A 81 -0.86 1.61 1.51
C SER A 81 0.30 2.60 1.65
N GLY A 82 -0.01 3.90 1.58
CA GLY A 82 0.95 4.99 1.76
C GLY A 82 2.04 5.14 0.69
N PHE A 83 2.12 4.21 -0.25
CA PHE A 83 3.10 4.20 -1.34
C PHE A 83 3.01 5.40 -2.30
N VAL A 84 1.92 6.17 -2.31
CA VAL A 84 1.78 7.44 -3.08
C VAL A 84 1.66 8.68 -2.20
N THR A 85 1.86 8.53 -0.88
CA THR A 85 1.66 9.60 0.11
C THR A 85 3.00 10.24 0.45
N ARG A 86 3.03 11.58 0.55
CA ARG A 86 4.24 12.35 0.92
C ARG A 86 5.47 12.03 0.07
N CYS A 87 5.27 11.80 -1.21
CA CYS A 87 6.36 11.67 -2.17
C CYS A 87 6.64 13.03 -2.79
N ASP A 88 7.91 13.36 -2.99
CA ASP A 88 8.36 14.71 -3.40
C ASP A 88 8.12 15.02 -4.90
N PHE A 89 7.17 14.35 -5.55
CA PHE A 89 6.75 14.64 -6.92
C PHE A 89 5.24 14.45 -7.12
N ASP A 90 4.69 15.08 -8.16
CA ASP A 90 3.25 15.06 -8.44
C ASP A 90 2.76 13.67 -8.89
N MET A 91 2.30 12.88 -7.91
CA MET A 91 1.56 11.63 -8.13
C MET A 91 0.05 11.85 -8.25
N GLY A 92 -0.40 13.11 -8.38
CA GLY A 92 -1.81 13.47 -8.49
C GLY A 92 -2.50 12.72 -9.63
N GLY A 93 -3.54 11.95 -9.30
CA GLY A 93 -4.31 11.18 -10.28
C GLY A 93 -3.71 9.83 -10.69
N TRP A 94 -2.55 9.42 -10.14
CA TRP A 94 -1.96 8.09 -10.41
C TRP A 94 -2.79 6.92 -9.88
N MET A 95 -3.66 7.18 -8.91
CA MET A 95 -4.61 6.20 -8.40
C MET A 95 -6.02 6.40 -8.97
N ASP A 96 -6.21 7.33 -9.90
CA ASP A 96 -7.49 7.64 -10.52
C ASP A 96 -7.50 7.13 -11.97
N PRO A 97 -8.27 6.07 -12.28
CA PRO A 97 -8.33 5.50 -13.62
C PRO A 97 -8.78 6.47 -14.71
N VAL A 98 -9.51 7.54 -14.37
CA VAL A 98 -9.97 8.56 -15.33
C VAL A 98 -9.00 9.73 -15.49
N LYS A 99 -7.92 9.77 -14.69
CA LYS A 99 -6.84 10.75 -14.82
C LYS A 99 -5.56 10.06 -15.31
N LYS A 100 -4.58 9.90 -14.43
CA LYS A 100 -3.26 9.35 -14.73
C LYS A 100 -3.15 7.87 -14.35
N GLY A 101 -4.20 7.23 -13.85
CA GLY A 101 -4.15 5.86 -13.33
C GLY A 101 -3.69 4.80 -14.33
N ARG A 102 -3.74 5.10 -15.63
CA ARG A 102 -3.31 4.20 -16.71
C ARG A 102 -1.99 4.59 -17.39
N GLU A 103 -1.29 5.62 -16.91
CA GLU A 103 0.04 5.95 -17.45
C GLU A 103 1.00 4.77 -17.23
N LEU A 104 1.79 4.47 -18.26
CA LEU A 104 2.77 3.38 -18.24
C LEU A 104 4.12 3.89 -17.71
N GLY A 105 5.06 2.96 -17.48
CA GLY A 105 6.46 3.31 -17.16
C GLY A 105 6.71 3.73 -15.72
N ARG A 106 5.70 3.65 -14.84
CA ARG A 106 5.90 3.87 -13.40
C ARG A 106 6.53 2.65 -12.76
N VAL A 107 7.64 2.85 -12.06
CA VAL A 107 8.37 1.78 -11.38
C VAL A 107 8.46 2.09 -9.90
N LEU A 108 7.90 1.19 -9.08
CA LEU A 108 8.06 1.16 -7.63
C LEU A 108 8.98 -0.02 -7.29
N PHE A 109 10.04 0.22 -6.55
CA PHE A 109 11.05 -0.78 -6.22
C PHE A 109 11.56 -0.61 -4.79
N TRP A 110 12.17 -1.65 -4.23
CA TRP A 110 12.81 -1.60 -2.91
C TRP A 110 14.23 -1.05 -3.03
N VAL A 111 14.67 -0.31 -2.03
CA VAL A 111 16.04 0.21 -1.89
C VAL A 111 16.75 -0.50 -0.75
#